data_AF-A0AAV4BKC0-F1
#
_entry.id   AF-A0AAV4BKC0-F1
#
_cell.length_a   1.000
_cell.length_b   1.000
_cell.length_c   1.000
_cell.angle_alpha   90.00
_cell.angle_beta   90.00
_cell.angle_gamma   90.00
#
_symmetry.space_group_name_H-M   'P 1'
#
loop_
_entity.id
_entity.type
_entity.pdbx_description
1 polymer ?
#
loop_
_entity_poly.entity_id
_entity_poly.type
_entity_poly.pdbx_seq_one_letter_code
_entity_poly.pdbx_strand_id
1 'polypeptide(L)'
;MILLQPPPPPPPPLLSPPPTPPPPPPPSPFCFFCRVASPWARRPFSSETEPVVRKSFLTLACMLQLSQLAWKKTLTVCSLYLPPNSPVSKLSLAELFEQLPKPFLVLRDFNAHSPAWGDFRRDGRGRVFEEFTAENDLIILNSGEQTFVHLAYHSTSAIDLAVASFSIAAECSWAAHSDKCGSDHFPIFLTLSSNFSSNVNTSFNFLKADWNRF
;
A
#
# COMPACT_ATOMS: atom_id res chain seq x y z
N MET A 1 -37.70 77.76 -33.75
CA MET A 1 -38.28 76.41 -33.65
C MET A 1 -37.17 75.48 -33.17
N ILE A 2 -37.09 75.27 -31.85
CA ILE A 2 -36.03 74.48 -31.21
C ILE A 2 -36.63 73.10 -30.94
N LEU A 3 -36.08 72.07 -31.58
CA LEU A 3 -36.46 70.68 -31.37
C LEU A 3 -35.67 70.15 -30.17
N LEU A 4 -36.37 69.86 -29.07
CA LEU A 4 -35.81 69.18 -27.90
C LEU A 4 -35.71 67.68 -28.22
N GLN A 5 -34.51 67.09 -28.08
CA GLN A 5 -34.34 65.64 -28.23
C GLN A 5 -34.84 64.91 -26.98
N PRO A 6 -35.46 63.71 -27.14
CA PRO A 6 -35.90 62.90 -26.01
C PRO A 6 -34.71 62.31 -25.24
N PRO A 7 -34.89 62.04 -23.94
CA PRO A 7 -33.83 61.49 -23.10
C PRO A 7 -33.46 60.05 -23.51
N PRO A 8 -32.21 59.63 -23.24
CA PRO A 8 -31.75 58.28 -23.55
C PRO A 8 -32.46 57.21 -22.69
N PRO A 9 -32.57 55.97 -23.21
CA PRO A 9 -33.20 54.88 -22.47
C PRO A 9 -32.36 54.45 -21.26
N PRO A 10 -32.99 53.83 -20.24
CA PRO A 10 -32.30 53.33 -19.07
C PRO A 10 -31.39 52.14 -19.41
N PRO A 11 -30.31 51.91 -18.62
CA PRO A 11 -29.42 50.78 -18.82
C PRO A 11 -30.11 49.44 -18.52
N PRO A 12 -29.64 48.33 -19.14
CA PRO A 12 -30.18 47.01 -18.89
C PRO A 12 -29.87 46.50 -17.47
N PRO A 13 -30.69 45.58 -16.92
CA PRO A 13 -30.46 45.02 -15.60
C PRO A 13 -29.20 44.16 -15.55
N LEU A 14 -28.51 44.19 -14.41
CA LEU A 14 -27.29 43.41 -14.17
C LEU A 14 -27.62 41.92 -14.09
N LEU A 15 -26.89 41.11 -14.84
CA LEU A 15 -26.99 39.64 -14.82
C LEU A 15 -26.60 39.11 -13.43
N SER A 16 -27.39 38.18 -12.90
CA SER A 16 -27.07 37.47 -11.66
C SER A 16 -25.75 36.70 -11.79
N PRO A 17 -24.93 36.63 -10.72
CA PRO A 17 -23.67 35.90 -10.76
C PRO A 17 -23.93 34.40 -11.00
N PRO A 18 -22.98 33.69 -11.63
CA PRO A 18 -23.10 32.26 -11.86
C PRO A 18 -23.16 31.48 -10.53
N PRO A 19 -23.84 30.31 -10.50
CA PRO A 19 -23.86 29.46 -9.32
C PRO A 19 -22.44 29.03 -8.94
N THR A 20 -22.18 28.98 -7.63
CA THR A 20 -20.91 28.48 -7.09
C THR A 20 -20.69 27.02 -7.49
N PRO A 21 -19.48 26.63 -7.92
CA PRO A 21 -19.18 25.23 -8.23
C PRO A 21 -19.37 24.34 -7.00
N PRO A 22 -19.73 23.06 -7.19
CA PRO A 22 -19.85 22.12 -6.08
C PRO A 22 -18.50 21.96 -5.36
N PRO A 23 -18.50 21.65 -4.05
CA PRO A 23 -17.28 21.37 -3.32
C PRO A 23 -16.55 20.16 -3.94
N PRO A 24 -15.21 20.14 -3.89
CA PRO A 24 -14.44 19.00 -4.37
C PRO A 24 -14.83 17.73 -3.59
N PRO A 25 -14.74 16.54 -4.22
CA PRO A 25 -14.98 15.29 -3.51
C PRO A 25 -14.00 15.14 -2.33
N PRO A 26 -14.40 14.43 -1.25
CA PRO A 26 -13.49 14.14 -0.15
C PRO A 26 -12.25 13.42 -0.68
N PRO A 27 -11.07 13.61 -0.04
CA PRO A 27 -9.86 12.89 -0.44
C PRO A 27 -10.14 11.38 -0.39
N SER A 28 -9.90 10.71 -1.52
CA SER A 28 -9.90 9.25 -1.62
C SER A 28 -9.02 8.67 -0.49
N PRO A 29 -9.40 7.57 0.19
CA PRO A 29 -8.46 6.87 1.05
C PRO A 29 -7.22 6.55 0.20
N PHE A 30 -6.08 7.09 0.62
CA PHE A 30 -4.84 7.03 -0.15
C PHE A 30 -4.50 5.58 -0.47
N CYS A 31 -4.74 5.20 -1.72
CA CYS A 31 -4.37 3.91 -2.26
C CYS A 31 -2.87 3.98 -2.57
N PHE A 32 -2.04 3.35 -1.75
CA PHE A 32 -0.62 3.21 -2.07
C PHE A 32 -0.48 2.23 -3.24
N PHE A 33 -0.33 2.77 -4.45
CA PHE A 33 0.14 1.98 -5.59
C PHE A 33 1.61 1.64 -5.36
N CYS A 34 1.87 0.45 -4.83
CA CYS A 34 3.21 -0.13 -4.88
C CYS A 34 3.43 -0.64 -6.32
N ARG A 35 3.84 0.26 -7.23
CA ARG A 35 4.23 -0.13 -8.60
C ARG A 35 5.62 -0.75 -8.53
N VAL A 36 5.70 -2.05 -8.25
CA VAL A 36 6.97 -2.79 -8.30
C VAL A 36 7.35 -2.94 -9.77
N ALA A 37 8.29 -2.12 -10.24
CA ALA A 37 8.92 -2.32 -11.54
C ALA A 37 9.66 -3.67 -11.54
N SER A 38 9.41 -4.49 -12.56
CA SER A 38 10.06 -5.80 -12.73
C SER A 38 11.59 -5.69 -12.79
N PRO A 39 12.37 -6.63 -12.23
CA PRO A 39 13.84 -6.53 -12.16
C PRO A 39 14.59 -6.67 -13.50
N TRP A 40 13.93 -6.68 -14.65
CA TRP A 40 14.59 -6.95 -15.94
C TRP A 40 15.22 -5.71 -16.61
N ALA A 41 15.19 -4.55 -15.97
CA ALA A 41 15.90 -3.37 -16.44
C ALA A 41 17.36 -3.37 -15.95
N ARG A 42 18.27 -3.90 -16.79
CA ARG A 42 19.72 -3.81 -16.60
C ARG A 42 20.16 -2.35 -16.36
N ARG A 43 20.79 -2.07 -15.21
CA ARG A 43 21.83 -1.04 -15.09
C ARG A 43 22.92 -1.50 -14.10
N PRO A 44 24.19 -1.06 -14.28
CA PRO A 44 25.33 -1.67 -13.64
C PRO A 44 25.63 -1.08 -12.26
N PHE A 45 26.04 -2.00 -11.39
CA PHE A 45 26.85 -1.91 -10.17
C PHE A 45 27.36 -0.51 -9.74
N SER A 46 26.94 -0.08 -8.55
CA SER A 46 27.75 0.75 -7.66
C SER A 46 27.63 0.22 -6.24
N SER A 47 28.78 0.07 -5.59
CA SER A 47 29.04 -0.64 -4.35
C SER A 47 28.56 0.13 -3.11
N GLU A 48 27.49 -0.33 -2.48
CA GLU A 48 27.24 -0.13 -1.05
C GLU A 48 26.77 -1.45 -0.44
N THR A 49 27.19 -1.69 0.79
CA THR A 49 27.21 -3.00 1.46
C THR A 49 25.81 -3.51 1.79
N GLU A 50 25.32 -4.45 0.99
CA GLU A 50 24.12 -5.24 1.28
C GLU A 50 24.36 -6.18 2.48
N PRO A 51 23.40 -6.31 3.42
CA PRO A 51 23.46 -7.33 4.45
C PRO A 51 23.40 -8.71 3.80
N VAL A 52 24.28 -9.61 4.24
CA VAL A 52 24.47 -10.95 3.66
C VAL A 52 23.25 -11.83 3.97
N VAL A 53 22.23 -11.75 3.12
CA VAL A 53 21.17 -12.76 3.05
C VAL A 53 21.72 -13.94 2.26
N ARG A 54 21.75 -15.13 2.90
CA ARG A 54 22.17 -16.37 2.25
C ARG A 54 21.39 -16.58 0.94
N LYS A 55 22.09 -16.99 -0.13
CA LYS A 55 21.66 -17.09 -1.54
C LYS A 55 20.36 -17.89 -1.86
N SER A 56 19.66 -18.41 -0.87
CA SER A 56 18.44 -19.23 -1.03
C SER A 56 17.13 -18.43 -0.98
N PHE A 57 17.15 -17.21 -0.44
CA PHE A 57 16.00 -16.31 -0.47
C PHE A 57 16.34 -15.04 -1.23
N LEU A 58 15.49 -14.66 -2.19
CA LEU A 58 15.58 -13.34 -2.79
C LEU A 58 14.79 -12.39 -1.89
N THR A 59 15.49 -11.88 -0.87
CA THR A 59 14.95 -10.84 0.00
C THR A 59 15.39 -9.49 -0.55
N LEU A 60 14.43 -8.65 -0.93
CA LEU A 60 14.70 -7.22 -1.12
C LEU A 60 14.10 -6.51 0.09
N ALA A 61 14.92 -6.29 1.12
CA ALA A 61 14.51 -5.43 2.22
C ALA A 61 14.57 -3.98 1.73
N CYS A 62 13.42 -3.33 1.56
CA CYS A 62 13.35 -1.93 1.20
C CYS A 62 12.87 -1.15 2.42
N MET A 63 13.79 -0.52 3.15
CA MET A 63 13.41 0.37 4.24
C MET A 63 12.71 1.61 3.66
N LEU A 64 11.38 1.57 3.59
CA LEU A 64 10.56 2.73 3.23
C LEU A 64 10.22 3.50 4.51
N GLN A 65 10.98 4.56 4.80
CA GLN A 65 10.57 5.53 5.80
C GLN A 65 9.38 6.34 5.26
N LEU A 66 8.17 5.93 5.61
CA LEU A 66 6.96 6.69 5.32
C LEU A 66 6.82 7.85 6.31
N SER A 67 7.39 9.00 5.98
CA SER A 67 7.16 10.26 6.69
C SER A 67 5.98 11.03 6.07
N GLN A 68 4.76 10.51 6.22
CA GLN A 68 3.61 11.42 6.08
C GLN A 68 3.64 12.43 7.22
N LEU A 69 3.28 13.70 6.96
CA LEU A 69 3.35 14.81 7.93
C LEU A 69 2.70 14.54 9.30
N ALA A 70 1.85 13.52 9.39
CA ALA A 70 1.23 13.07 10.63
C ALA A 70 1.88 11.80 11.21
N TRP A 71 2.37 10.85 10.40
CA TRP A 71 2.93 9.57 10.85
C TRP A 71 4.40 9.68 11.25
N LYS A 72 4.63 9.81 12.57
CA LYS A 72 5.99 9.96 13.15
C LYS A 72 6.72 8.64 13.44
N LYS A 73 6.18 7.48 13.06
CA LYS A 73 6.81 6.18 13.29
C LYS A 73 7.57 5.72 12.04
N THR A 74 8.80 5.25 12.21
CA THR A 74 9.51 4.50 11.17
C THR A 74 8.87 3.14 10.99
N LEU A 75 8.67 2.70 9.75
CA LEU A 75 8.14 1.38 9.41
C LEU A 75 9.13 0.67 8.48
N THR A 76 9.50 -0.56 8.81
CA THR A 76 10.30 -1.40 7.93
C THR A 76 9.37 -2.16 6.98
N VAL A 77 9.67 -2.17 5.69
CA VAL A 77 8.94 -3.00 4.71
C VAL A 77 9.92 -3.97 4.07
N CYS A 78 9.62 -5.25 4.13
CA CYS A 78 10.42 -6.31 3.56
C CYS A 78 9.63 -6.99 2.44
N SER A 79 10.20 -7.02 1.24
CA SER A 79 9.67 -7.76 0.10
C SER A 79 10.34 -9.12 0.07
N LEU A 80 9.56 -10.18 0.31
CA LEU A 80 10.05 -11.54 0.42
C LEU A 80 9.56 -12.37 -0.77
N TYR A 81 10.49 -13.07 -1.42
CA TYR A 81 10.17 -14.12 -2.38
C TYR A 81 10.80 -15.42 -1.91
N LEU A 82 9.95 -16.39 -1.55
CA LEU A 82 10.37 -17.75 -1.21
C LEU A 82 10.08 -18.66 -2.41
N PRO A 83 11.09 -19.13 -3.17
CA PRO A 83 10.87 -20.02 -4.30
C PRO A 83 10.07 -21.29 -3.90
N PRO A 84 9.20 -21.83 -4.78
CA PRO A 84 8.27 -22.92 -4.42
C PRO A 84 8.97 -24.22 -4.01
N ASN A 85 10.18 -24.46 -4.52
CA ASN A 85 10.95 -25.67 -4.25
C ASN A 85 12.12 -25.46 -3.28
N SER A 86 12.24 -24.28 -2.67
CA SER A 86 13.28 -24.08 -1.66
C SER A 86 12.87 -24.70 -0.33
N PRO A 87 13.80 -25.30 0.43
CA PRO A 87 13.49 -25.70 1.79
C PRO A 87 13.33 -24.45 2.67
N VAL A 88 12.29 -24.45 3.53
CA VAL A 88 12.05 -23.41 4.53
C VAL A 88 12.05 -24.07 5.90
N SER A 89 12.84 -23.53 6.83
CA SER A 89 12.93 -23.99 8.20
C SER A 89 12.67 -22.85 9.18
N LYS A 90 12.18 -23.17 10.39
CA LYS A 90 12.00 -22.17 11.46
C LYS A 90 13.27 -21.38 11.75
N LEU A 91 14.44 -22.03 11.72
CA LEU A 91 15.73 -21.36 11.92
C LEU A 91 16.02 -20.30 10.85
N SER A 92 15.78 -20.62 9.57
CA SER A 92 15.97 -19.66 8.49
C SER A 92 14.99 -18.48 8.55
N LEU A 93 13.76 -18.73 9.03
CA LEU A 93 12.78 -17.67 9.26
C LEU A 93 13.18 -16.81 10.47
N ALA A 94 13.65 -17.41 11.56
CA ALA A 94 14.16 -16.67 12.71
C ALA A 94 15.32 -15.75 12.30
N GLU A 95 16.32 -16.28 11.59
CA GLU A 95 17.45 -15.49 11.06
C GLU A 95 16.96 -14.29 10.24
N LEU A 96 15.93 -14.46 9.39
CA LEU A 96 15.37 -13.38 8.57
C LEU A 96 14.61 -12.34 9.41
N PHE A 97 13.68 -12.77 10.26
CA PHE A 97 12.78 -11.88 10.99
C PHE A 97 13.49 -11.14 12.14
N GLU A 98 14.51 -11.73 12.75
CA GLU A 98 15.34 -11.08 13.78
C GLU A 98 16.15 -9.90 13.22
N GLN A 99 16.47 -9.90 11.92
CA GLN A 99 17.19 -8.81 11.27
C GLN A 99 16.31 -7.60 10.96
N LEU A 100 14.97 -7.71 11.06
CA LEU A 100 14.05 -6.65 10.68
C LEU A 100 13.80 -5.68 11.85
N PRO A 101 14.12 -4.38 11.70
CA PRO A 101 13.79 -3.39 12.73
C PRO A 101 12.28 -3.28 12.91
N LYS A 102 11.80 -3.41 14.15
CA LYS A 102 10.38 -3.22 14.48
C LYS A 102 10.00 -1.72 14.48
N PRO A 103 8.74 -1.35 14.13
CA PRO A 103 7.73 -2.22 13.53
C PRO A 103 8.06 -2.57 12.08
N PHE A 104 7.60 -3.73 11.61
CA PHE A 104 7.82 -4.17 10.23
C PHE A 104 6.58 -4.80 9.58
N LEU A 105 6.60 -4.79 8.24
CA LEU A 105 5.74 -5.57 7.36
C LEU A 105 6.62 -6.44 6.46
N VAL A 106 6.28 -7.72 6.32
CA VAL A 106 6.88 -8.65 5.35
C VAL A 106 5.80 -9.06 4.37
N LEU A 107 6.04 -8.81 3.08
CA LEU A 107 5.04 -8.91 2.02
C LEU A 107 5.52 -9.80 0.88
N ARG A 108 4.55 -10.25 0.08
CA ARG A 108 4.67 -10.94 -1.22
C ARG A 108 4.68 -12.46 -1.10
N ASP A 109 5.36 -13.15 -2.02
CA ASP A 109 5.10 -14.54 -2.39
C ASP A 109 5.90 -15.50 -1.51
N PHE A 110 5.18 -16.16 -0.61
CA PHE A 110 5.72 -17.16 0.31
C PHE A 110 5.72 -18.56 -0.32
N ASN A 111 5.05 -18.79 -1.46
CA ASN A 111 4.80 -20.12 -2.04
C ASN A 111 4.51 -21.17 -0.95
N ALA A 112 3.61 -20.83 -0.02
CA ALA A 112 3.25 -21.67 1.12
C ALA A 112 1.73 -21.71 1.21
N HIS A 113 1.18 -22.88 1.51
CA HIS A 113 -0.27 -23.10 1.50
C HIS A 113 -0.75 -23.36 2.93
N SER A 114 -1.71 -22.58 3.40
CA SER A 114 -2.47 -22.90 4.60
C SER A 114 -3.87 -22.27 4.63
N PRO A 115 -4.87 -22.98 5.19
CA PRO A 115 -6.15 -22.37 5.57
C PRO A 115 -6.03 -21.18 6.52
N ALA A 116 -4.94 -21.05 7.28
CA ALA A 116 -4.73 -19.92 8.20
C ALA A 116 -4.69 -18.55 7.50
N TRP A 117 -4.46 -18.51 6.19
CA TRP A 117 -4.47 -17.29 5.36
C TRP A 117 -5.34 -17.43 4.11
N GLY A 118 -6.24 -18.42 4.09
CA GLY A 118 -7.23 -18.58 3.02
C GLY A 118 -6.88 -19.55 1.91
N ASP A 119 -5.79 -20.33 2.00
CA ASP A 119 -5.57 -21.40 1.02
C ASP A 119 -6.43 -22.63 1.36
N PHE A 120 -6.96 -23.30 0.34
CA PHE A 120 -7.71 -24.55 0.53
C PHE A 120 -6.85 -25.72 1.02
N ARG A 121 -5.52 -25.63 0.84
CA ARG A 121 -4.56 -26.69 1.15
C ARG A 121 -3.67 -26.25 2.30
N ARG A 122 -3.18 -27.24 3.05
CA ARG A 122 -2.06 -27.06 3.98
C ARG A 122 -0.88 -27.90 3.49
N ASP A 123 0.24 -27.27 3.21
CA ASP A 123 1.48 -27.96 2.86
C ASP A 123 2.52 -27.91 4.00
N GLY A 124 3.67 -28.55 3.79
CA GLY A 124 4.74 -28.57 4.80
C GLY A 124 5.31 -27.19 5.10
N ARG A 125 5.44 -26.34 4.07
CA ARG A 125 5.91 -24.96 4.21
C ARG A 125 4.91 -24.12 5.00
N GLY A 126 3.64 -24.26 4.70
CA GLY A 126 2.54 -23.61 5.40
C GLY A 126 2.52 -23.99 6.87
N ARG A 127 2.66 -25.27 7.19
CA ARG A 127 2.76 -25.74 8.59
C ARG A 127 3.95 -25.11 9.33
N VAL A 128 5.14 -25.11 8.72
CA VAL A 128 6.32 -24.49 9.33
C VAL A 128 6.09 -23.00 9.60
N PHE A 129 5.45 -22.30 8.67
CA PHE A 129 5.17 -20.87 8.82
C PHE A 129 4.07 -20.60 9.85
N GLU A 130 3.00 -21.39 9.89
CA GLU A 130 1.96 -21.31 10.93
C GLU A 130 2.53 -21.51 12.35
N GLU A 131 3.36 -22.53 12.54
CA GLU A 131 3.98 -22.78 13.83
C GLU A 131 4.95 -21.64 14.19
N PHE A 132 5.72 -21.15 13.22
CA PHE A 132 6.63 -20.02 13.42
C PHE A 132 5.88 -18.74 13.80
N THR A 133 4.78 -18.40 13.13
CA THR A 133 3.99 -17.22 13.49
C THR A 133 3.25 -17.39 14.81
N ALA A 134 2.86 -18.60 15.20
CA ALA A 134 2.25 -18.85 16.51
C ALA A 134 3.27 -18.75 17.67
N GLU A 135 4.53 -19.09 17.42
CA GLU A 135 5.63 -19.04 18.39
C GLU A 135 6.24 -17.64 18.53
N ASN A 136 5.93 -16.71 17.62
CA ASN A 136 6.51 -15.37 17.56
C ASN A 136 5.41 -14.30 17.53
N ASP A 137 5.70 -13.05 17.93
CA ASP A 137 4.74 -11.94 17.90
C ASP A 137 4.47 -11.41 16.47
N LEU A 138 4.06 -12.32 15.56
CA LEU A 138 3.83 -12.09 14.14
C LEU A 138 2.36 -12.32 13.82
N ILE A 139 1.76 -11.35 13.13
CA ILE A 139 0.35 -11.40 12.74
C ILE A 139 0.26 -11.52 11.22
N ILE A 140 -0.48 -12.52 10.76
CA ILE A 140 -0.88 -12.65 9.36
C ILE A 140 -2.08 -11.73 9.12
N LEU A 141 -1.95 -10.84 8.14
CA LEU A 141 -2.96 -9.81 7.85
C LEU A 141 -3.99 -10.25 6.81
N ASN A 142 -3.74 -11.34 6.08
CA ASN A 142 -4.62 -11.82 5.02
C ASN A 142 -6.05 -12.06 5.53
N SER A 143 -7.05 -11.60 4.77
CA SER A 143 -8.48 -11.77 5.09
C SER A 143 -9.05 -13.14 4.69
N GLY A 144 -8.24 -13.95 4.00
CA GLY A 144 -8.63 -15.26 3.46
C GLY A 144 -8.94 -15.27 1.95
N GLU A 145 -8.79 -14.14 1.26
CA GLU A 145 -9.01 -14.06 -0.19
C GLU A 145 -7.86 -14.72 -0.98
N GLN A 146 -8.18 -15.26 -2.16
CA GLN A 146 -7.19 -15.88 -3.05
C GLN A 146 -6.28 -14.81 -3.68
N THR A 147 -5.00 -15.14 -3.84
CA THR A 147 -3.98 -14.19 -4.35
C THR A 147 -3.35 -14.64 -5.65
N PHE A 148 -3.59 -15.87 -6.09
CA PHE A 148 -3.02 -16.42 -7.31
C PHE A 148 -4.02 -17.30 -8.07
N VAL A 149 -3.97 -17.25 -9.40
CA VAL A 149 -4.75 -18.11 -10.31
C VAL A 149 -3.82 -18.82 -11.28
N HIS A 150 -3.84 -20.15 -11.24
CA HIS A 150 -3.18 -20.98 -12.22
C HIS A 150 -4.11 -21.27 -13.41
N LEU A 151 -3.97 -20.50 -14.49
CA LEU A 151 -4.87 -20.57 -15.65
C LEU A 151 -4.96 -21.98 -16.27
N ALA A 152 -3.84 -22.69 -16.41
CA ALA A 152 -3.84 -23.99 -17.07
C ALA A 152 -4.54 -25.11 -16.26
N TYR A 153 -4.62 -24.96 -14.93
CA TYR A 153 -5.26 -25.93 -14.04
C TYR A 153 -6.60 -25.44 -13.50
N HIS A 154 -7.03 -24.23 -13.91
CA HIS A 154 -8.22 -23.55 -13.41
C HIS A 154 -8.32 -23.54 -11.88
N SER A 155 -7.18 -23.43 -11.20
CA SER A 155 -7.09 -23.47 -9.75
C SER A 155 -6.69 -22.11 -9.18
N THR A 156 -7.05 -21.87 -7.93
CA THR A 156 -6.66 -20.67 -7.18
C THR A 156 -5.93 -21.06 -5.90
N SER A 157 -5.05 -20.17 -5.43
CA SER A 157 -4.31 -20.35 -4.18
C SER A 157 -4.06 -19.01 -3.50
N ALA A 158 -3.72 -19.05 -2.22
CA ALA A 158 -3.36 -17.90 -1.41
C ALA A 158 -1.89 -18.07 -0.99
N ILE A 159 -0.99 -17.60 -1.85
CA ILE A 159 0.46 -17.78 -1.70
C ILE A 159 1.20 -16.46 -1.44
N ASP A 160 0.52 -15.33 -1.65
CA ASP A 160 1.03 -14.01 -1.32
C ASP A 160 0.53 -13.61 0.06
N LEU A 161 1.45 -13.37 0.98
CA LEU A 161 1.13 -13.03 2.37
C LEU A 161 1.53 -11.61 2.70
N ALA A 162 0.80 -11.07 3.68
CA ALA A 162 1.19 -9.89 4.41
C ALA A 162 1.33 -10.26 5.90
N VAL A 163 2.52 -10.05 6.44
CA VAL A 163 2.86 -10.40 7.83
C VAL A 163 3.37 -9.16 8.53
N ALA A 164 2.84 -8.88 9.71
CA ALA A 164 3.19 -7.72 10.51
C ALA A 164 3.82 -8.12 11.84
N SER A 165 4.72 -7.28 12.35
CA SER A 165 5.01 -7.28 13.78
C SER A 165 3.76 -6.90 14.56
N PHE A 166 3.51 -7.54 15.69
CA PHE A 166 2.32 -7.31 16.53
C PHE A 166 1.96 -5.83 16.76
N SER A 167 2.96 -4.97 16.97
CA SER A 167 2.77 -3.55 17.29
C SER A 167 2.13 -2.69 16.19
N ILE A 168 2.12 -3.14 14.93
CA ILE A 168 1.50 -2.41 13.81
C ILE A 168 0.28 -3.13 13.22
N ALA A 169 0.06 -4.40 13.60
CA ALA A 169 -0.96 -5.24 12.98
C ALA A 169 -2.37 -4.67 13.09
N ALA A 170 -2.73 -4.10 14.26
CA ALA A 170 -4.04 -3.50 14.49
C ALA A 170 -4.29 -2.19 13.70
N GLU A 171 -3.22 -1.56 13.21
CA GLU A 171 -3.30 -0.35 12.38
C GLU A 171 -3.44 -0.71 10.89
N CYS A 172 -3.19 -1.97 10.51
CA CYS A 172 -3.26 -2.45 9.14
C CYS A 172 -4.65 -2.98 8.77
N SER A 173 -5.08 -2.70 7.54
CA SER A 173 -6.14 -3.43 6.84
C SER A 173 -5.59 -4.02 5.55
N TRP A 174 -6.14 -5.17 5.15
CA TRP A 174 -5.70 -5.95 4.02
C TRP A 174 -6.87 -6.24 3.08
N ALA A 175 -6.63 -6.17 1.78
CA ALA A 175 -7.58 -6.61 0.76
C ALA A 175 -6.82 -7.14 -0.46
N ALA A 176 -7.34 -8.21 -1.08
CA ALA A 176 -6.96 -8.57 -2.43
C ALA A 176 -7.78 -7.75 -3.43
N HIS A 177 -7.16 -7.36 -4.54
CA HIS A 177 -7.89 -6.76 -5.64
C HIS A 177 -8.73 -7.80 -6.36
N SER A 178 -9.93 -7.43 -6.83
CA SER A 178 -10.79 -8.34 -7.57
C SER A 178 -10.30 -8.63 -9.00
N ASP A 179 -9.48 -7.73 -9.57
CA ASP A 179 -8.86 -7.88 -10.88
C ASP A 179 -7.36 -8.17 -10.73
N LYS A 180 -6.86 -9.12 -11.52
CA LYS A 180 -5.45 -9.49 -11.59
C LYS A 180 -4.58 -8.49 -12.36
N CYS A 181 -5.18 -7.52 -13.04
CA CYS A 181 -4.49 -6.46 -13.76
C CYS A 181 -3.47 -7.02 -14.79
N GLY A 182 -3.80 -8.12 -15.47
CA GLY A 182 -2.95 -8.77 -16.47
C GLY A 182 -1.90 -9.74 -15.92
N SER A 183 -1.84 -9.97 -14.61
CA SER A 183 -1.01 -11.00 -13.97
C SER A 183 -1.82 -12.28 -13.69
N ASP A 184 -1.11 -13.33 -13.29
CA ASP A 184 -1.60 -14.52 -12.60
C ASP A 184 -1.81 -14.28 -11.09
N HIS A 185 -1.15 -13.26 -10.51
CA HIS A 185 -1.35 -12.81 -9.14
C HIS A 185 -2.38 -11.67 -9.05
N PHE A 186 -3.17 -11.67 -7.97
CA PHE A 186 -4.01 -10.54 -7.58
C PHE A 186 -3.17 -9.52 -6.79
N PRO A 187 -3.21 -8.23 -7.15
CA PRO A 187 -2.61 -7.18 -6.34
C PRO A 187 -3.15 -7.20 -4.90
N ILE A 188 -2.25 -7.09 -3.92
CA ILE A 188 -2.61 -6.93 -2.51
C ILE A 188 -2.51 -5.46 -2.13
N PHE A 189 -3.54 -4.98 -1.44
CA PHE A 189 -3.59 -3.65 -0.87
C PHE A 189 -3.50 -3.73 0.65
N LEU A 190 -2.57 -2.95 1.20
CA LEU A 190 -2.45 -2.71 2.63
C LEU A 190 -2.69 -1.23 2.90
N THR A 191 -3.60 -0.94 3.81
CA THR A 191 -3.86 0.43 4.28
C THR A 191 -3.50 0.54 5.74
N LEU A 192 -2.68 1.53 6.07
CA LEU A 192 -2.35 1.89 7.44
C LEU A 192 -3.31 2.98 7.91
N SER A 193 -4.18 2.59 8.84
CA SER A 193 -5.10 3.47 9.54
C SER A 193 -4.30 4.26 10.55
N SER A 194 -4.10 5.55 10.31
CA SER A 194 -3.61 6.38 11.39
C SER A 194 -4.77 6.95 12.19
N ASN A 195 -4.81 6.62 13.49
CA ASN A 195 -5.69 7.25 14.46
C ASN A 195 -5.22 8.69 14.77
N PHE A 196 -4.96 9.50 13.75
CA PHE A 196 -4.84 10.94 13.96
C PHE A 196 -6.24 11.50 14.13
N SER A 197 -6.61 11.78 15.38
CA SER A 197 -7.58 12.83 15.67
C SER A 197 -7.04 14.11 15.02
N SER A 198 -7.51 14.43 13.82
CA SER A 198 -7.12 15.62 13.08
C SER A 198 -7.72 16.85 13.73
N ASN A 199 -7.19 17.26 14.89
CA ASN A 199 -7.16 18.67 15.28
C ASN A 199 -6.07 19.39 14.47
N VAL A 200 -5.96 19.10 13.17
CA VAL A 200 -5.18 19.93 12.26
C VAL A 200 -6.11 21.10 11.93
N ASN A 201 -5.99 22.17 12.70
CA ASN A 201 -6.55 23.46 12.33
C ASN A 201 -5.84 23.91 11.05
N THR A 202 -6.35 23.52 9.89
CA THR A 202 -5.95 24.07 8.60
C THR A 202 -6.51 25.50 8.49
N SER A 203 -5.84 26.44 9.15
CA SER A 203 -6.04 27.86 8.91
C SER A 203 -5.35 28.20 7.57
N PHE A 204 -6.11 28.18 6.48
CA PHE A 204 -5.66 28.77 5.22
C PHE A 204 -5.68 30.30 5.37
N ASN A 205 -4.51 30.93 5.26
CA ASN A 205 -4.44 32.39 5.25
C ASN A 205 -4.69 32.90 3.82
N PHE A 206 -5.98 33.04 3.47
CA PHE A 206 -6.41 33.53 2.16
C PHE A 206 -5.92 34.95 1.83
N LEU A 207 -5.49 35.74 2.83
CA LEU A 207 -4.97 37.09 2.62
C LEU A 207 -3.57 37.11 2.00
N LYS A 208 -2.87 35.97 1.96
CA LYS A 208 -1.56 35.84 1.30
C LYS A 208 -1.63 35.33 -0.14
N ALA A 209 -2.80 34.94 -0.63
CA ALA A 209 -2.97 34.48 -2.00
C ALA A 209 -3.09 35.69 -2.94
N ASP A 210 -2.10 35.86 -3.83
CA ASP A 210 -2.15 36.86 -4.90
C ASP A 210 -2.82 36.25 -6.13
N TRP A 211 -4.13 36.42 -6.21
CA TRP A 211 -4.97 35.88 -7.28
C TRP A 211 -4.76 36.55 -8.63
N ASN A 212 -4.06 37.69 -8.69
CA ASN A 212 -3.78 38.38 -9.96
C ASN A 212 -2.64 37.73 -10.76
N ARG A 213 -2.05 36.65 -10.26
CA ARG A 213 -0.95 35.91 -10.89
C ARG A 213 -1.39 34.64 -11.64
N PHE A 214 -2.69 34.33 -11.67
CA PHE A 214 -3.26 33.13 -12.30
C PHE A 214 -4.50 33.44 -13.12
#